data_AF-X1T331-F1
#
_entry.id   AF-X1T331-F1
#
_cell.length_a   1.000
_cell.length_b   1.000
_cell.length_c   1.000
_cell.angle_alpha   90.00
_cell.angle_beta   90.00
_cell.angle_gamma   90.00
#
_symmetry.space_group_name_H-M   'P 1'
#
loop_
_entity.id
_entity.type
_entity.pdbx_description
1 polymer ?
#
loop_
_entity_poly.entity_id
_entity_poly.type
_entity_poly.pdbx_seq_one_letter_code
_entity_poly.pdbx_strand_id
1 'polypeptide(L)'
;VYSTLGEAAKKLRWHMIGNLQKNKINKALSIFNVIQTVDSYEKAQTIDKRVKAAGKSVVPIYIEINIGSEMTKAGVKPEYALIEDLAREISRLDHLSLEGLMTMGPRVGDPERIRPYFKKNWFP
;
A
#
# COMPACT_ATOMS: atom_id res chain seq x y z
N VAL A 1 22.18 -5.19 -3.78
CA VAL A 1 20.97 -5.80 -4.40
C VAL A 1 20.56 -5.02 -5.65
N TYR A 2 20.18 -3.75 -5.52
CA TYR A 2 19.81 -2.94 -6.70
C TYR A 2 20.98 -2.74 -7.69
N SER A 3 22.18 -2.45 -7.17
CA SER A 3 23.40 -2.33 -7.98
C SER A 3 23.87 -3.67 -8.58
N THR A 4 23.63 -4.78 -7.89
CA THR A 4 24.02 -6.12 -8.36
C THR A 4 23.15 -6.63 -9.51
N LEU A 5 21.92 -6.13 -9.65
CA LEU A 5 21.02 -6.49 -10.75
C LEU A 5 21.28 -5.70 -12.05
N GLY A 6 22.11 -4.64 -12.00
CA GLY A 6 22.52 -3.86 -13.17
C GLY A 6 21.34 -3.37 -14.03
N GLU A 7 21.44 -3.57 -15.35
CA GLU A 7 20.38 -3.19 -16.31
C GLU A 7 19.06 -3.95 -16.10
N ALA A 8 19.09 -5.18 -15.57
CA ALA A 8 17.87 -5.94 -15.34
C ALA A 8 16.95 -5.26 -14.31
N ALA A 9 17.53 -4.52 -13.34
CA ALA A 9 16.76 -3.77 -12.35
C ALA A 9 15.79 -2.75 -12.97
N LYS A 10 16.13 -2.19 -14.14
CA LYS A 10 15.30 -1.20 -14.85
C LYS A 10 14.06 -1.82 -15.52
N LYS A 11 14.06 -3.14 -15.74
CA LYS A 11 12.95 -3.87 -16.37
C LYS A 11 11.97 -4.46 -15.37
N LEU A 12 12.28 -4.38 -14.07
CA LEU A 12 11.45 -4.92 -13.00
C LEU A 12 10.43 -3.87 -12.53
N ARG A 13 9.24 -4.34 -12.13
CA ARG A 13 8.27 -3.54 -11.40
C ARG A 13 8.50 -3.76 -9.90
N TRP A 14 9.01 -2.74 -9.22
CA TRP A 14 9.35 -2.80 -7.80
C TRP A 14 8.16 -2.37 -6.93
N HIS A 15 7.80 -3.23 -5.98
CA HIS A 15 6.71 -2.99 -5.04
C HIS A 15 7.26 -2.71 -3.64
N MET A 16 6.84 -1.59 -3.05
CA MET A 16 7.09 -1.29 -1.65
C MET A 16 6.01 -1.92 -0.78
N ILE A 17 6.39 -2.90 0.05
CA ILE A 17 5.48 -3.66 0.92
C ILE A 17 5.72 -3.46 2.42
N GLY A 18 6.73 -2.65 2.78
CA GLY A 18 7.04 -2.30 4.17
C GLY A 18 6.57 -0.90 4.52
N ASN A 19 6.41 -0.61 5.81
CA ASN A 19 5.88 0.67 6.27
C ASN A 19 6.64 1.88 5.67
N LEU A 20 5.87 2.83 5.11
CA LEU A 20 6.38 4.06 4.51
C LEU A 20 6.25 5.25 5.46
N GLN A 21 7.38 5.65 6.07
CA GLN A 21 7.46 6.89 6.83
C GLN A 21 7.42 8.11 5.89
N LYS A 22 6.73 9.19 6.31
CA LYS A 22 6.56 10.42 5.50
C LYS A 22 7.89 11.01 4.99
N ASN A 23 8.94 10.99 5.81
CA ASN A 23 10.27 11.49 5.45
C ASN A 23 11.02 10.59 4.43
N LYS A 24 10.56 9.36 4.19
CA LYS A 24 11.16 8.43 3.22
C LYS A 24 10.42 8.38 1.88
N ILE A 25 9.30 9.10 1.72
CA ILE A 25 8.49 9.09 0.49
C ILE A 25 9.32 9.42 -0.75
N ASN A 26 10.15 10.46 -0.73
CA ASN A 26 10.95 10.82 -1.92
C ASN A 26 11.93 9.70 -2.32
N LYS A 27 12.56 9.06 -1.32
CA LYS A 27 13.46 7.94 -1.55
C LYS A 27 12.68 6.73 -2.06
N ALA A 28 11.51 6.44 -1.48
CA ALA A 28 10.66 5.36 -1.95
C ALA A 28 10.25 5.58 -3.41
N LEU A 29 9.78 6.77 -3.77
CA LEU A 29 9.44 7.12 -5.14
C LEU A 29 10.62 6.91 -6.09
N SER A 30 11.86 7.20 -5.70
CA SER A 30 13.05 6.97 -6.56
C SER A 30 13.38 5.50 -6.86
N ILE A 31 12.82 4.56 -6.09
CA ILE A 31 13.17 3.14 -6.13
C ILE A 31 11.99 2.28 -6.58
N PHE A 32 10.80 2.57 -6.07
CA PHE A 32 9.63 1.72 -6.24
C PHE A 32 8.66 2.28 -7.28
N ASN A 33 8.05 1.38 -8.04
CA ASN A 33 6.99 1.68 -8.99
C ASN A 33 5.61 1.66 -8.32
N VAL A 34 5.45 0.90 -7.24
CA VAL A 34 4.17 0.66 -6.56
C VAL A 34 4.35 0.79 -5.05
N ILE A 35 3.36 1.38 -4.36
CA ILE A 35 3.33 1.48 -2.88
C ILE A 35 2.13 0.72 -2.35
N GLN A 36 2.34 -0.34 -1.56
CA GLN A 36 1.26 -1.19 -1.07
C GLN A 36 0.86 -0.94 0.40
N THR A 37 1.50 0.03 1.06
CA THR A 37 1.38 0.27 2.51
C THR A 37 0.69 1.61 2.83
N VAL A 38 -0.35 1.95 2.07
CA VAL A 38 -1.14 3.17 2.30
C VAL A 38 -2.27 2.85 3.27
N ASP A 39 -2.30 3.48 4.43
CA ASP A 39 -3.20 3.16 5.55
C ASP A 39 -4.07 4.34 5.99
N SER A 40 -3.94 5.49 5.31
CA SER A 40 -4.59 6.73 5.70
C SER A 40 -4.62 7.72 4.56
N TYR A 41 -5.65 8.58 4.55
CA TYR A 41 -5.79 9.62 3.54
C TYR A 41 -4.65 10.65 3.62
N GLU A 42 -4.20 10.99 4.83
CA GLU A 42 -3.08 11.92 5.02
C GLU A 42 -1.78 11.39 4.39
N LYS A 43 -1.51 10.08 4.52
CA LYS A 43 -0.36 9.44 3.88
C LYS A 43 -0.53 9.49 2.35
N ALA A 44 -1.71 9.14 1.83
CA ALA A 44 -2.01 9.20 0.40
C ALA A 44 -1.82 10.62 -0.17
N GLN A 45 -2.40 11.64 0.45
CA GLN A 45 -2.23 13.05 0.06
C GLN A 45 -0.76 13.48 0.05
N THR A 46 0.01 13.04 1.05
CA THR A 46 1.44 13.36 1.10
C THR A 46 2.17 12.72 -0.07
N ILE A 47 1.88 11.46 -0.40
CA ILE A 47 2.47 10.77 -1.54
C ILE A 47 2.09 11.47 -2.84
N ASP A 48 0.80 11.76 -3.06
CA ASP A 48 0.30 12.47 -4.25
C ASP A 48 1.07 13.78 -4.50
N LYS A 49 1.19 14.62 -3.47
CA LYS A 49 1.97 15.87 -3.53
C LYS A 49 3.43 15.63 -3.91
N ARG A 50 4.06 14.55 -3.41
CA ARG A 50 5.46 14.23 -3.72
C ARG A 50 5.61 13.64 -5.12
N VAL A 51 4.64 12.89 -5.64
CA VAL A 51 4.62 12.40 -7.02
C VAL A 51 4.53 13.58 -7.98
N LYS A 52 3.61 14.52 -7.73
CA LYS A 52 3.49 15.78 -8.47
C LYS A 52 4.80 16.57 -8.47
N ALA A 53 5.38 16.81 -7.29
CA ALA A 53 6.62 17.57 -7.16
C ALA A 53 7.82 16.89 -7.84
N ALA A 54 7.82 15.55 -7.94
CA ALA A 54 8.85 14.80 -8.64
C ALA A 54 8.65 14.71 -10.17
N GLY A 55 7.56 15.27 -10.70
CA GLY A 55 7.22 15.18 -12.13
C GLY A 55 7.02 13.75 -12.61
N LYS A 56 6.56 12.86 -11.72
CA LYS A 56 6.37 11.44 -12.03
C LYS A 56 5.01 11.19 -12.65
N SER A 57 4.95 10.13 -13.46
CA SER A 57 3.67 9.54 -13.86
C SER A 57 2.89 9.06 -12.64
N VAL A 58 1.59 8.85 -12.82
CA VAL A 58 0.68 8.29 -11.80
C VAL A 58 1.30 7.04 -11.16
N VAL A 59 1.28 7.00 -9.82
CA VAL A 59 1.85 5.90 -9.03
C VAL A 59 0.73 4.96 -8.56
N PRO A 60 0.79 3.67 -8.91
CA PRO A 60 -0.08 2.64 -8.35
C PRO A 60 0.08 2.49 -6.84
N ILE A 61 -1.06 2.39 -6.15
CA ILE A 61 -1.11 2.17 -4.71
C ILE A 61 -2.12 1.09 -4.31
N TYR A 62 -1.92 0.52 -3.12
CA TYR A 62 -2.85 -0.39 -2.47
C TYR A 62 -3.13 0.12 -1.04
N ILE A 63 -4.36 -0.08 -0.58
CA ILE A 63 -4.72 0.19 0.82
C ILE A 63 -4.29 -1.00 1.68
N GLU A 64 -3.44 -0.76 2.68
CA GLU A 64 -3.04 -1.76 3.67
C GLU A 64 -4.11 -1.91 4.73
N ILE A 65 -4.58 -3.14 4.93
CA ILE A 65 -5.61 -3.48 5.90
C ILE A 65 -5.01 -4.33 7.01
N ASN A 66 -5.22 -3.86 8.24
CA ASN A 66 -4.88 -4.59 9.46
C ASN A 66 -5.97 -5.62 9.78
N ILE A 67 -5.93 -6.75 9.08
CA ILE A 67 -6.99 -7.76 9.22
C ILE A 67 -6.98 -8.51 10.56
N GLY A 68 -5.85 -8.48 11.27
CA GLY A 68 -5.75 -9.02 12.62
C GLY A 68 -6.38 -8.12 13.69
N SER A 69 -6.74 -6.87 13.33
CA SER A 69 -7.11 -5.81 14.27
C SER A 69 -6.11 -5.67 15.44
N GLU A 70 -4.84 -5.97 15.18
CA GLU A 70 -3.79 -5.93 16.19
C GLU A 70 -3.37 -4.47 16.39
N MET A 71 -3.49 -3.95 17.62
CA MET A 71 -3.18 -2.54 17.93
C MET A 71 -1.75 -2.11 17.54
N THR A 72 -0.82 -3.07 17.45
CA THR A 72 0.59 -2.83 17.13
C THR A 72 0.89 -2.80 15.63
N LYS A 73 -0.08 -3.16 14.77
CA LYS A 73 0.11 -3.24 13.32
C LYS A 73 -0.45 -2.01 12.61
N ALA A 74 0.26 -1.58 11.57
CA ALA A 74 -0.20 -0.56 10.63
C ALA A 74 -1.36 -1.11 9.76
N GLY A 75 -2.07 -0.19 9.12
CA GLY A 75 -3.20 -0.52 8.23
C GLY A 75 -4.54 -0.04 8.76
N VAL A 76 -5.47 0.16 7.83
CA VAL A 76 -6.87 0.47 8.12
C VAL A 76 -7.49 -0.73 8.82
N LYS A 77 -8.36 -0.48 9.78
CA LYS A 77 -9.13 -1.57 10.40
C LYS A 77 -10.04 -2.25 9.35
N PRO A 78 -10.40 -3.53 9.53
CA PRO A 78 -11.08 -4.30 8.50
C PRO A 78 -12.60 -4.06 8.47
N GLU A 79 -13.07 -2.84 8.73
CA GLU A 79 -14.46 -2.45 8.54
C GLU A 79 -14.67 -1.90 7.12
N TYR A 80 -15.66 -2.44 6.41
CA TYR A 80 -15.98 -2.08 5.03
C TYR A 80 -16.15 -0.56 4.84
N ALA A 81 -16.93 0.10 5.70
CA ALA A 81 -17.19 1.53 5.60
C ALA A 81 -15.90 2.36 5.67
N LEU A 82 -14.96 2.03 6.56
CA LEU A 82 -13.68 2.75 6.66
C LEU A 82 -12.81 2.57 5.42
N ILE A 83 -12.79 1.36 4.86
CA ILE A 83 -12.03 1.05 3.65
C ILE A 83 -12.66 1.76 2.44
N GLU A 84 -13.99 1.72 2.32
CA GLU A 84 -14.75 2.38 1.26
C GLU A 84 -14.55 3.89 1.29
N ASP A 85 -14.68 4.52 2.46
CA ASP A 85 -14.47 5.96 2.64
C ASP A 85 -13.06 6.36 2.21
N LEU A 86 -12.04 5.63 2.69
CA LEU A 86 -10.66 5.89 2.31
C LEU A 86 -10.43 5.71 0.80
N ALA A 87 -10.99 4.66 0.21
CA ALA A 87 -10.89 4.42 -1.23
C ALA A 87 -11.49 5.56 -2.04
N ARG A 88 -12.66 6.09 -1.62
CA ARG A 88 -13.32 7.24 -2.26
C ARG A 88 -12.53 8.54 -2.10
N GLU A 89 -11.89 8.75 -0.97
CA GLU A 89 -11.02 9.91 -0.77
C GLU A 89 -9.76 9.83 -1.63
N ILE A 90 -9.12 8.65 -1.68
CA ILE A 90 -7.92 8.39 -2.48
C ILE A 90 -8.22 8.51 -3.98
N SER A 91 -9.38 8.05 -4.46
CA SER A 91 -9.71 8.08 -5.88
C SER A 91 -9.86 9.49 -6.46
N ARG A 92 -9.88 10.53 -5.60
CA ARG A 92 -9.92 11.94 -6.00
C ARG A 92 -8.52 12.56 -6.15
N LEU A 93 -7.46 11.79 -5.89
CA LEU A 93 -6.07 12.25 -6.03
C LEU A 93 -5.60 12.04 -7.48
N ASP A 94 -4.95 13.05 -8.05
CA ASP A 94 -4.64 13.07 -9.48
C ASP A 94 -3.41 12.22 -9.86
N HIS A 95 -2.50 11.97 -8.92
CA HIS A 95 -1.19 11.36 -9.20
C HIS A 95 -1.08 9.95 -8.61
N LEU A 96 -2.16 9.40 -8.07
CA LEU A 96 -2.21 8.04 -7.52
C LEU A 96 -3.29 7.23 -8.25
N SER A 97 -3.01 5.94 -8.45
CA SER A 97 -4.00 4.98 -8.96
C SER A 97 -4.24 3.91 -7.91
N LEU A 98 -5.44 3.86 -7.35
CA LEU A 98 -5.82 2.81 -6.41
C LEU A 98 -6.08 1.49 -7.18
N GLU A 99 -5.14 0.55 -7.09
CA GLU A 99 -5.22 -0.73 -7.83
C GLU A 99 -5.79 -1.89 -6.99
N GLY A 100 -5.93 -1.72 -5.68
CA GLY A 100 -6.55 -2.74 -4.83
C GLY A 100 -6.21 -2.62 -3.35
N LEU A 101 -6.31 -3.76 -2.67
CA LEU A 101 -6.09 -3.91 -1.23
C LEU A 101 -4.86 -4.78 -0.98
N MET A 102 -4.16 -4.51 0.12
CA MET A 102 -3.03 -5.28 0.61
C MET A 102 -3.32 -5.65 2.07
N THR A 103 -2.98 -6.87 2.48
CA THR A 103 -3.05 -7.26 3.88
C THR A 103 -1.97 -8.27 4.20
N MET A 104 -1.50 -8.25 5.44
CA MET A 104 -0.58 -9.23 5.98
C MET A 104 -1.30 -10.00 7.08
N GLY A 105 -1.55 -11.29 6.81
CA GLY A 105 -2.17 -12.19 7.79
C GLY A 105 -1.33 -12.32 9.07
N PRO A 106 -1.94 -12.76 10.19
CA PRO A 106 -1.20 -13.07 11.40
C PRO A 106 -0.17 -14.15 11.13
N ARG A 107 0.96 -14.09 11.84
CA ARG A 107 2.04 -15.09 11.71
C ARG A 107 1.63 -16.35 12.46
N VAL A 108 0.83 -17.18 11.82
CA VAL A 108 0.42 -18.50 12.32
C VAL A 108 1.14 -19.58 11.52
N GLY A 109 1.48 -20.69 12.18
CA GLY A 109 2.19 -21.81 11.53
C GLY A 109 1.31 -22.66 10.60
N ASP A 110 -0.02 -22.55 10.75
CA ASP A 110 -1.00 -23.33 10.00
C ASP A 110 -1.69 -22.44 8.94
N PRO A 111 -1.46 -22.67 7.63
CA PRO A 111 -2.07 -21.91 6.56
C PRO A 111 -3.61 -21.93 6.56
N GLU A 112 -4.24 -23.01 7.03
CA GLU A 112 -5.71 -23.12 7.06
C GLU A 112 -6.32 -22.15 8.07
N ARG A 113 -5.56 -21.76 9.11
CA ARG A 113 -5.98 -20.70 10.05
C ARG A 113 -5.91 -19.30 9.45
N ILE A 114 -5.19 -19.12 8.35
CA ILE A 114 -5.08 -17.82 7.65
C ILE A 114 -6.21 -17.66 6.62
N ARG A 115 -6.70 -18.74 6.02
CA ARG A 115 -7.72 -18.67 4.95
C ARG A 115 -8.98 -17.89 5.32
N PRO A 116 -9.54 -17.97 6.55
CA PRO A 116 -10.68 -17.16 6.95
C PRO A 116 -10.42 -15.66 6.83
N TYR A 117 -9.19 -15.20 7.07
CA TYR A 117 -8.80 -13.79 6.91
C TYR A 117 -8.93 -13.36 5.45
N PHE A 118 -8.48 -14.15 4.49
CA PHE A 118 -8.62 -13.81 3.07
C PHE A 118 -10.02 -14.05 2.51
N LYS A 119 -10.81 -14.95 3.10
CA LYS A 119 -12.17 -15.28 2.67
C LYS A 119 -13.26 -14.39 3.26
N LYS A 120 -13.05 -13.80 4.43
CA LYS A 120 -14.09 -13.06 5.16
C LYS A 120 -14.70 -12.05 4.19
N ASN A 121 -15.99 -12.22 3.90
CA ASN A 121 -16.70 -11.47 2.87
C ASN A 121 -16.50 -9.97 3.11
N TRP A 122 -15.58 -9.40 2.34
CA TRP A 122 -15.23 -7.98 2.35
C TRP A 122 -16.34 -7.11 1.75
N PHE A 123 -17.42 -7.73 1.26
CA PHE A 123 -18.54 -7.11 0.60
C PHE A 123 -19.83 -7.80 1.08
N PRO A 124 -20.89 -7.04 1.43
CA PRO A 124 -22.21 -7.60 1.71
C PRO A 124 -22.84 -8.27 0.49
#